data_AF-Q5BXJ9-F1
#
_entry.id   AF-Q5BXJ9-F1
#
_cell.length_a   1.000
_cell.length_b   1.000
_cell.length_c   1.000
_cell.angle_alpha   90.00
_cell.angle_beta   90.00
_cell.angle_gamma   90.00
#
_symmetry.space_group_name_H-M   'P 1'
#
loop_
_entity.id
_entity.type
_entity.pdbx_description
1 polymer ?
#
loop_
_entity_poly.entity_id
_entity_poly.type
_entity_poly.pdbx_seq_one_letter_code
_entity_poly.pdbx_strand_id
1 'polypeptide(L)'
;RLNEGGGKAIYKLGVDDDGHISGLRPSELISSLTTLERMARRLNATLHPLRERVIEPTTISLDKECRKAVEMLVRLAPTTNEGSPDLCVALVGGMDSGKSTLIGVLTDGELDNARGKARLNLFRHLHEVQSGRTSSLSRELLGFDINGNVTNYKYADGRVYRRSAEEVVRMSSNLLTLLDLAGHSKYQRTTLAGIGL
;
A
#
# COMPACT_ATOMS: atom_id res chain seq x y z
N ARG A 1 21.06 5.60 -8.70
CA ARG A 1 19.70 5.89 -8.19
C ARG A 1 18.87 4.64 -7.89
N LEU A 2 18.41 3.85 -8.88
CA LEU A 2 17.63 2.63 -8.57
C LEU A 2 18.43 1.60 -7.75
N ASN A 3 19.69 1.34 -8.13
CA ASN A 3 20.56 0.39 -7.38
C ASN A 3 20.95 0.89 -5.99
N GLU A 4 20.98 2.21 -5.77
CA GLU A 4 21.32 2.81 -4.47
C GLU A 4 20.10 2.85 -3.54
N GLY A 5 18.88 2.92 -4.08
CA GLY A 5 17.62 2.99 -3.34
C GLY A 5 16.92 1.63 -3.16
N GLY A 6 17.65 0.52 -3.16
CA GLY A 6 17.06 -0.82 -3.01
C GLY A 6 16.07 -1.18 -4.13
N GLY A 7 16.33 -0.72 -5.36
CA GLY A 7 15.47 -0.92 -6.52
C GLY A 7 14.28 0.03 -6.62
N LYS A 8 14.22 1.09 -5.80
CA LYS A 8 13.14 2.10 -5.81
C LYS A 8 13.74 3.50 -6.01
N ALA A 9 13.08 4.37 -6.78
CA ALA A 9 13.48 5.77 -6.98
C ALA A 9 12.28 6.67 -7.30
N ILE A 10 12.26 7.89 -6.76
CA ILE A 10 11.22 8.89 -7.08
C ILE A 10 11.79 9.89 -8.08
N TYR A 11 11.06 10.10 -9.17
CA TYR A 11 11.35 11.09 -10.21
C TYR A 11 10.32 12.20 -10.16
N LYS A 12 10.78 13.44 -10.18
CA LYS A 12 9.93 14.63 -10.20
C LYS A 12 10.03 15.26 -11.58
N LEU A 13 8.89 15.42 -12.25
CA LEU A 13 8.77 16.06 -13.56
C LEU A 13 8.11 17.43 -13.38
N GLY A 14 8.63 18.47 -14.02
CA GLY A 14 8.15 19.84 -13.84
C GLY A 14 8.55 20.47 -12.51
N VAL A 15 9.71 20.05 -12.00
CA VAL A 15 10.36 20.62 -10.82
C VAL A 15 11.78 21.00 -11.21
N ASP A 16 12.17 22.24 -10.92
CA ASP A 16 13.49 22.78 -11.22
C ASP A 16 14.53 22.24 -10.23
N ASP A 17 15.82 22.41 -10.54
CA ASP A 17 16.92 21.90 -9.71
C ASP A 17 16.94 22.48 -8.29
N ASP A 18 16.42 23.70 -8.12
CA ASP A 18 16.26 24.37 -6.82
C ASP A 18 15.02 23.88 -6.03
N GLY A 19 14.27 22.91 -6.57
CA GLY A 19 13.04 22.38 -5.98
C GLY A 19 11.80 23.22 -6.24
N HIS A 20 11.91 24.29 -7.05
CA HIS A 20 10.77 25.10 -7.46
C HIS A 20 9.86 24.32 -8.41
N ILE A 21 8.54 24.42 -8.22
CA ILE A 21 7.56 23.67 -9.02
C ILE A 21 7.08 24.59 -10.14
N SER A 22 7.81 24.58 -11.26
CA SER A 22 7.53 25.36 -12.48
C SER A 22 6.47 24.72 -13.38
N GLY A 23 6.38 23.38 -13.33
CA GLY A 23 5.49 22.55 -14.13
C GLY A 23 5.85 22.49 -15.61
N LEU A 24 5.41 21.42 -16.26
CA LEU A 24 5.55 21.19 -17.70
C LEU A 24 4.23 21.45 -18.41
N ARG A 25 4.30 21.86 -19.68
CA ARG A 25 3.12 21.85 -20.55
C ARG A 25 2.63 20.41 -20.78
N PRO A 26 1.35 20.18 -21.14
CA PRO A 26 0.84 18.84 -21.36
C PRO A 26 1.65 18.02 -22.37
N SER A 27 2.10 18.64 -23.47
CA SER A 27 2.92 18.00 -24.51
C SER A 27 4.32 17.61 -23.99
N GLU A 28 4.97 18.49 -23.23
CA GLU A 28 6.28 18.26 -22.62
C GLU A 28 6.21 17.18 -21.54
N LEU A 29 5.15 17.18 -20.74
CA LEU A 29 4.91 16.16 -19.73
C LEU A 29 4.73 14.78 -20.37
N ILE A 30 3.93 14.68 -21.44
CA ILE A 30 3.75 13.41 -22.18
C ILE A 30 5.09 12.92 -22.74
N SER A 31 5.90 13.80 -23.33
CA SER A 31 7.23 13.45 -23.86
C SER A 31 8.17 12.96 -22.75
N SER A 32 8.15 13.64 -21.61
CA SER A 32 8.96 13.29 -20.44
C SER A 32 8.55 11.94 -19.85
N LEU A 33 7.25 11.69 -19.71
CA LEU A 33 6.70 10.41 -19.25
C LEU A 33 7.03 9.28 -20.22
N THR A 34 6.90 9.51 -21.53
CA THR A 34 7.25 8.51 -22.56
C THR A 34 8.73 8.13 -22.48
N THR A 35 9.61 9.11 -22.25
CA THR A 35 11.03 8.88 -22.06
C THR A 35 11.31 8.08 -20.79
N LEU A 36 10.66 8.46 -19.69
CA LEU A 36 10.76 7.75 -18.41
C LEU A 36 10.26 6.30 -18.51
N GLU A 37 9.16 6.07 -19.22
CA GLU A 37 8.60 4.74 -19.46
C GLU A 37 9.54 3.86 -20.29
N ARG A 38 10.15 4.44 -21.33
CA ARG A 38 11.16 3.73 -22.13
C ARG A 38 12.38 3.35 -21.30
N MET A 39 12.83 4.23 -20.40
CA MET A 39 13.95 3.93 -19.49
C MET A 39 13.57 2.85 -18.48
N ALA A 40 12.37 2.92 -17.89
CA ALA A 40 11.87 1.94 -16.95
C ALA A 40 11.75 0.55 -17.60
N ARG A 41 11.19 0.46 -18.82
CA ARG A 41 11.10 -0.80 -19.58
C ARG A 41 12.46 -1.46 -19.81
N ARG A 42 13.50 -0.70 -20.13
CA ARG A 42 14.86 -1.24 -20.34
C ARG A 42 15.47 -1.85 -19.07
N LEU A 43 15.03 -1.40 -17.91
CA LEU A 43 15.49 -1.87 -16.61
C LEU A 43 14.53 -2.90 -15.98
N ASN A 44 13.50 -3.32 -16.71
CA ASN A 44 12.41 -4.16 -16.18
C ASN A 44 11.78 -3.55 -14.91
N ALA A 45 11.59 -2.23 -14.93
CA ALA A 45 11.00 -1.45 -13.84
C ALA A 45 9.58 -1.01 -14.18
N THR A 46 8.74 -0.88 -13.16
CA THR A 46 7.39 -0.32 -13.24
C THR A 46 7.38 1.16 -12.84
N LEU A 47 6.40 1.89 -13.37
CA LEU A 47 6.14 3.29 -13.06
C LEU A 47 4.81 3.42 -12.32
N HIS A 48 4.81 4.11 -11.19
CA HIS A 48 3.60 4.43 -10.43
C HIS A 48 3.49 5.94 -10.22
N PRO A 49 2.39 6.58 -10.64
CA PRO A 49 2.15 7.98 -10.29
C PRO A 49 1.92 8.08 -8.78
N LEU A 50 2.67 8.95 -8.11
CA LEU A 50 2.50 9.24 -6.68
C LEU A 50 1.64 10.49 -6.48
N ARG A 51 1.93 11.54 -7.25
CA ARG A 51 1.31 12.85 -7.06
C ARG A 51 1.28 13.61 -8.37
N GLU A 52 0.18 14.29 -8.64
CA GLU A 52 0.06 15.28 -9.70
C GLU A 52 -0.29 16.64 -9.08
N ARG A 53 0.38 17.70 -9.53
CA ARG A 53 0.08 19.07 -9.16
C ARG A 53 -0.20 19.86 -10.42
N VAL A 54 -1.38 20.47 -10.46
CA VAL A 54 -1.77 21.42 -11.48
C VAL A 54 -1.32 22.82 -11.07
N ILE A 55 -0.71 23.55 -12.00
CA ILE A 55 -0.24 24.91 -11.82
C ILE A 55 -1.07 25.78 -12.74
N GLU A 56 -1.93 26.59 -12.12
CA GLU A 56 -2.76 27.53 -12.85
C GLU A 56 -1.91 28.67 -13.42
N PRO A 57 -2.24 29.16 -14.63
CA PRO A 57 -1.55 30.30 -15.19
C PRO A 57 -1.76 31.52 -14.27
N THR A 58 -0.66 32.16 -13.87
CA THR A 58 -0.76 33.44 -13.17
C THR A 58 -1.16 34.53 -14.17
N THR A 59 -1.87 35.56 -13.74
CA THR A 59 -2.27 36.69 -14.60
C THR A 59 -1.10 37.43 -15.25
N ILE A 60 0.12 37.14 -14.81
CA ILE A 60 1.39 37.75 -15.25
C ILE A 60 2.10 36.88 -16.31
N SER A 61 1.80 35.57 -16.41
CA SER A 61 2.44 34.69 -17.39
C SER A 61 1.80 34.82 -18.77
N LEU A 62 2.62 35.08 -19.80
CA LEU A 62 2.19 35.13 -21.21
C LEU A 62 1.60 33.81 -21.72
N ASP A 63 1.95 32.69 -21.09
CA ASP A 63 1.35 31.37 -21.33
C ASP A 63 0.04 31.24 -20.56
N LYS A 64 -1.08 31.11 -21.28
CA LYS A 64 -2.40 30.77 -20.72
C LYS A 64 -2.61 29.27 -20.50
N GLU A 65 -1.58 28.46 -20.78
CA GLU A 65 -1.71 27.00 -20.68
C GLU A 65 -1.51 26.51 -19.25
N CYS A 66 -2.34 25.55 -18.88
CA CYS A 66 -2.28 24.85 -17.61
C CYS A 66 -1.03 23.95 -17.57
N ARG A 67 -0.15 24.15 -16.59
CA ARG A 67 1.07 23.36 -16.42
C ARG A 67 0.89 22.31 -15.33
N LYS A 68 1.65 21.23 -15.43
CA LYS A 68 1.57 20.10 -14.50
C LYS A 68 2.94 19.66 -14.04
N ALA A 69 3.05 19.36 -12.76
CA ALA A 69 4.19 18.69 -12.17
C ALA A 69 3.76 17.33 -11.61
N VAL A 70 4.57 16.29 -11.82
CA VAL A 70 4.21 14.92 -11.45
C VAL A 70 5.37 14.26 -10.71
N GLU A 71 5.06 13.57 -9.62
CA GLU A 71 5.98 12.68 -8.92
C GLU A 71 5.68 11.23 -9.32
N MET A 72 6.70 10.54 -9.84
CA MET A 72 6.62 9.16 -10.32
C MET A 72 7.55 8.27 -9.50
N LEU A 73 7.03 7.17 -8.96
CA LEU A 73 7.85 6.10 -8.39
C LEU A 73 8.26 5.14 -9.51
N VAL A 74 9.57 4.97 -9.69
CA VAL A 74 10.16 3.91 -10.50
C VAL A 74 10.58 2.79 -9.56
N ARG A 75 10.15 1.56 -9.85
CA ARG A 75 10.52 0.38 -9.04
C ARG A 75 10.95 -0.77 -9.94
N LEU A 76 12.10 -1.37 -9.66
CA LEU A 76 12.51 -2.63 -10.30
C LEU A 76 11.49 -3.73 -9.96
N ALA A 77 11.06 -4.49 -10.96
CA ALA A 77 10.23 -5.66 -10.70
C ALA A 77 11.04 -6.66 -9.85
N PRO A 78 10.50 -7.12 -8.71
CA PRO A 78 11.17 -8.15 -7.93
C PRO A 78 11.28 -9.43 -8.77
N THR A 79 12.47 -10.01 -8.84
CA THR A 79 12.71 -11.25 -9.60
C THR A 79 12.11 -12.48 -8.91
N THR A 80 11.94 -12.41 -7.59
CA THR A 80 11.37 -13.50 -6.77
C THR A 80 10.98 -12.92 -5.41
N ASN A 81 9.78 -13.23 -4.92
CA ASN A 81 9.37 -12.87 -3.56
C ASN A 81 9.76 -13.99 -2.60
N GLU A 82 10.72 -13.76 -1.71
CA GLU A 82 11.14 -14.71 -0.67
C GLU A 82 10.16 -14.81 0.51
N GLY A 83 8.98 -14.16 0.42
CA GLY A 83 7.99 -14.14 1.48
C GLY A 83 8.27 -13.15 2.61
N SER A 84 9.38 -12.40 2.55
CA SER A 84 9.67 -11.33 3.50
C SER A 84 8.77 -10.11 3.25
N PRO A 85 8.01 -9.63 4.26
CA PRO A 85 7.23 -8.41 4.13
C PRO A 85 8.11 -7.17 3.99
N ASP A 86 7.77 -6.27 3.07
CA ASP A 86 8.44 -4.98 2.84
C ASP A 86 8.12 -3.97 3.94
N LEU A 87 6.94 -4.08 4.54
CA LEU A 87 6.41 -3.11 5.48
C LEU A 87 5.56 -3.79 6.54
N CYS A 88 5.65 -3.29 7.77
CA CYS A 88 4.79 -3.69 8.87
C CYS A 88 3.98 -2.48 9.34
N VAL A 89 2.65 -2.61 9.36
CA VAL A 89 1.73 -1.57 9.81
C VAL A 89 0.95 -2.10 11.00
N ALA A 90 1.10 -1.45 12.15
CA ALA A 90 0.37 -1.78 13.35
C ALA A 90 -0.84 -0.87 13.53
N LEU A 91 -2.01 -1.46 13.74
CA LEU A 91 -3.23 -0.71 14.05
C LEU A 91 -3.34 -0.54 15.56
N VAL A 92 -3.30 0.70 16.04
CA VAL A 92 -3.42 1.07 17.46
C VAL A 92 -4.72 1.83 17.68
N GLY A 93 -5.42 1.59 18.79
CA GLY A 93 -6.66 2.29 19.12
C GLY A 93 -7.43 1.63 20.25
N GLY A 94 -8.42 2.34 20.78
CA GLY A 94 -9.25 1.88 21.91
C GLY A 94 -10.05 0.61 21.62
N MET A 95 -10.71 0.07 22.65
CA MET A 95 -11.63 -1.05 22.49
C MET A 95 -12.75 -0.68 21.50
N ASP A 96 -13.20 -1.65 20.70
CA ASP A 96 -14.30 -1.51 19.74
C ASP A 96 -14.11 -0.44 18.63
N SER A 97 -12.90 0.08 18.46
CA SER A 97 -12.55 1.03 17.39
C SER A 97 -12.49 0.41 15.98
N GLY A 98 -12.87 -0.87 15.82
CA GLY A 98 -12.93 -1.54 14.52
C GLY A 98 -11.59 -2.00 13.93
N LYS A 99 -10.48 -2.03 14.68
CA LYS A 99 -9.14 -2.45 14.17
C LYS A 99 -9.16 -3.83 13.54
N SER A 100 -9.57 -4.83 14.31
CA SER A 100 -9.69 -6.23 13.87
C SER A 100 -10.68 -6.36 12.71
N THR A 101 -11.78 -5.61 12.76
CA THR A 101 -12.75 -5.60 11.66
C THR A 101 -12.13 -5.07 10.37
N LEU A 102 -11.40 -3.96 10.43
CA LEU A 102 -10.73 -3.36 9.27
C LEU A 102 -9.68 -4.32 8.68
N ILE A 103 -8.85 -4.94 9.52
CA ILE A 103 -7.85 -5.90 9.06
C ILE A 103 -8.53 -7.08 8.36
N GLY A 104 -9.57 -7.66 8.96
CA GLY A 104 -10.30 -8.78 8.37
C GLY A 104 -10.94 -8.44 7.02
N VAL A 105 -11.51 -7.23 6.88
CA VAL A 105 -12.06 -6.76 5.60
C VAL A 105 -10.96 -6.61 4.55
N LEU A 106 -9.81 -6.04 4.91
CA LEU A 106 -8.70 -5.81 3.98
C LEU A 106 -8.02 -7.11 3.55
N THR A 107 -7.98 -8.13 4.41
CA THR A 107 -7.30 -9.40 4.11
C THR A 107 -8.22 -10.40 3.42
N ASP A 108 -9.52 -10.38 3.71
CA ASP A 108 -10.48 -11.36 3.19
C ASP A 108 -11.33 -10.86 2.03
N GLY A 109 -11.41 -9.54 1.82
CA GLY A 109 -12.20 -8.93 0.75
C GLY A 109 -13.72 -9.01 0.96
N GLU A 110 -14.17 -9.38 2.16
CA GLU A 110 -15.58 -9.40 2.54
C GLU A 110 -15.88 -8.28 3.53
N LEU A 111 -16.97 -7.55 3.30
CA LEU A 111 -17.45 -6.55 4.24
C LEU A 111 -17.97 -7.21 5.53
N ASP A 112 -17.76 -6.52 6.65
CA ASP A 112 -18.31 -6.95 7.93
C ASP A 112 -19.85 -6.84 7.95
N ASN A 113 -20.50 -7.75 8.66
CA ASN A 113 -21.96 -7.77 8.79
C ASN A 113 -22.48 -6.94 9.98
N ALA A 114 -21.67 -5.99 10.48
CA ALA A 114 -21.88 -5.23 11.71
C ALA A 114 -22.01 -6.08 12.99
N ARG A 115 -21.78 -7.39 12.92
CA ARG A 115 -21.72 -8.31 14.07
C ARG A 115 -20.30 -8.83 14.30
N GLY A 116 -19.31 -8.29 13.60
CA GLY A 116 -17.92 -8.68 13.72
C GLY A 116 -17.57 -10.00 13.00
N LYS A 117 -18.31 -10.40 11.96
CA LYS A 117 -17.94 -11.54 11.10
C LYS A 117 -16.50 -11.40 10.57
N ALA A 118 -16.09 -10.21 10.16
CA ALA A 118 -14.77 -9.99 9.56
C ALA A 118 -13.62 -10.24 10.57
N ARG A 119 -13.80 -9.87 11.85
CA ARG A 119 -12.77 -10.05 12.87
C ARG A 119 -12.66 -11.48 13.42
N LEU A 120 -13.66 -12.34 13.19
CA LEU A 120 -13.63 -13.72 13.68
C LEU A 120 -12.44 -14.51 13.13
N ASN A 121 -12.01 -14.21 11.91
CA ASN A 121 -10.87 -14.87 11.27
C ASN A 121 -9.51 -14.49 11.90
N LEU A 122 -9.49 -13.43 12.72
CA LEU A 122 -8.31 -12.96 13.43
C LEU A 122 -8.20 -13.50 14.85
N PHE A 123 -9.29 -14.04 15.40
CA PHE A 123 -9.31 -14.57 16.75
C PHE A 123 -8.56 -15.89 16.82
N ARG A 124 -7.61 -15.98 17.75
CA ARG A 124 -6.75 -17.17 17.94
C ARG A 124 -7.13 -17.96 19.18
N HIS A 125 -7.90 -17.38 20.08
CA HIS A 125 -8.28 -18.03 21.33
C HIS A 125 -9.80 -18.13 21.50
N LEU A 126 -10.24 -19.21 22.16
CA LEU A 126 -11.66 -19.46 22.40
C LEU A 126 -12.35 -18.31 23.16
N HIS A 127 -11.66 -17.71 24.14
CA HIS A 127 -12.22 -16.58 24.89
C HIS A 127 -12.40 -15.32 24.05
N GLU A 128 -11.64 -15.14 22.96
CA GLU A 128 -11.84 -14.03 22.02
C GLU A 128 -13.12 -14.24 21.20
N VAL A 129 -13.37 -15.47 20.76
CA VAL A 129 -14.61 -15.86 20.06
C VAL A 129 -15.82 -15.71 20.97
N GLN A 130 -15.72 -16.16 22.23
CA GLN A 130 -16.81 -16.09 23.20
C GLN A 130 -17.14 -14.65 23.63
N SER A 131 -16.11 -13.83 23.89
CA SER A 131 -16.29 -12.45 24.35
C SER A 131 -16.46 -11.44 23.23
N GLY A 132 -16.09 -11.81 22.00
CA GLY A 132 -15.99 -10.90 20.86
C GLY A 132 -14.87 -9.88 21.00
N ARG A 133 -13.85 -10.10 21.84
CA ARG A 133 -12.78 -9.14 22.14
C ARG A 133 -11.41 -9.69 21.78
N THR A 134 -10.62 -8.88 21.08
CA THR A 134 -9.20 -9.16 20.78
C THR A 134 -8.36 -9.04 22.04
N SER A 135 -7.62 -10.10 22.36
CA SER A 135 -6.77 -10.19 23.56
C SER A 135 -5.31 -10.50 23.23
N SER A 136 -5.04 -10.92 21.99
CA SER A 136 -3.74 -11.33 21.48
C SER A 136 -3.30 -10.47 20.29
N LEU A 137 -2.01 -10.54 19.95
CA LEU A 137 -1.46 -9.91 18.76
C LEU A 137 -1.68 -10.85 17.56
N SER A 138 -2.46 -10.42 16.56
CA SER A 138 -2.54 -11.13 15.28
C SER A 138 -1.65 -10.46 14.25
N ARG A 139 -1.09 -11.27 13.35
CA ARG A 139 -0.32 -10.83 12.20
C ARG A 139 -1.00 -11.36 10.95
N GLU A 140 -1.44 -10.46 10.08
CA GLU A 140 -2.03 -10.82 8.81
C GLU A 140 -1.15 -10.35 7.65
N LEU A 141 -1.05 -11.18 6.62
CA LEU A 141 -0.30 -10.88 5.41
C LEU A 141 -1.24 -10.27 4.36
N LEU A 142 -0.87 -9.12 3.80
CA LEU A 142 -1.55 -8.48 2.70
C LEU A 142 -0.58 -8.32 1.52
N GLY A 143 -0.94 -8.87 0.37
CA GLY A 143 -0.13 -8.87 -0.83
C GLY A 143 -0.64 -7.90 -1.88
N PHE A 144 0.30 -7.26 -2.59
CA PHE A 144 0.02 -6.37 -3.71
C PHE A 144 0.79 -6.80 -4.95
N ASP A 145 0.14 -6.84 -6.11
CA ASP A 145 0.80 -7.08 -7.40
C ASP A 145 1.65 -5.87 -7.84
N ILE A 146 2.32 -6.00 -8.99
CA ILE A 146 3.09 -4.89 -9.58
C ILE A 146 2.26 -3.65 -9.89
N ASN A 147 0.93 -3.76 -10.01
CA ASN A 147 0.03 -2.66 -10.34
C ASN A 147 -0.60 -2.02 -9.07
N GLY A 148 -0.37 -2.59 -7.90
CA GLY A 148 -0.95 -2.15 -6.63
C GLY A 148 -2.31 -2.78 -6.30
N ASN A 149 -2.73 -3.82 -7.02
CA ASN A 149 -3.96 -4.55 -6.70
C ASN A 149 -3.72 -5.57 -5.60
N VAL A 150 -4.71 -5.75 -4.72
CA VAL A 150 -4.67 -6.76 -3.66
C VAL A 150 -4.68 -8.17 -4.26
N THR A 151 -3.79 -9.04 -3.77
CA THR A 151 -3.65 -10.42 -4.24
C THR A 151 -4.25 -11.45 -3.28
N ASN A 152 -4.71 -11.05 -2.09
CA ASN A 152 -5.29 -11.96 -1.09
C ASN A 152 -6.55 -12.68 -1.56
N TYR A 153 -7.30 -12.06 -2.45
CA TYR A 153 -8.55 -12.59 -2.94
C TYR A 153 -8.80 -12.15 -4.37
N LYS A 154 -9.77 -12.80 -5.02
CA LYS A 154 -10.32 -12.40 -6.31
C LYS A 154 -11.84 -12.37 -6.23
N TYR A 155 -12.43 -11.40 -6.90
CA TYR A 155 -13.87 -11.39 -7.15
C TYR A 155 -14.13 -12.06 -8.50
N ALA A 156 -14.92 -13.14 -8.48
CA ALA A 156 -15.38 -13.81 -9.69
C ALA A 156 -16.80 -14.31 -9.47
N ASP A 157 -17.67 -14.21 -10.48
CA ASP A 157 -19.05 -14.73 -10.43
C ASP A 157 -19.86 -14.24 -9.20
N GLY A 158 -19.62 -12.99 -8.78
CA GLY A 158 -20.27 -12.39 -7.59
C GLY A 158 -19.82 -12.98 -6.26
N ARG A 159 -18.73 -13.75 -6.23
CA ARG A 159 -18.17 -14.40 -5.04
C ARG A 159 -16.72 -13.97 -4.80
N VAL A 160 -16.32 -14.03 -3.53
CA VAL A 160 -14.94 -13.79 -3.11
C VAL A 160 -14.21 -15.12 -2.96
N TYR A 161 -13.12 -15.29 -3.69
CA TYR A 161 -12.25 -16.45 -3.58
C TYR A 161 -10.96 -16.03 -2.89
N ARG A 162 -10.73 -16.53 -1.68
CA ARG A 162 -9.53 -16.27 -0.89
C ARG A 162 -8.38 -17.13 -1.39
N ARG A 163 -7.18 -16.59 -1.36
CA ARG A 163 -5.92 -17.27 -1.70
C ARG A 163 -5.21 -17.72 -0.44
N SER A 164 -4.41 -18.78 -0.54
CA SER A 164 -3.55 -19.20 0.56
C SER A 164 -2.40 -18.21 0.76
N ALA A 165 -1.77 -18.19 1.93
CA ALA A 165 -0.61 -17.32 2.18
C ALA A 165 0.53 -17.56 1.17
N GLU A 166 0.77 -18.81 0.77
CA GLU A 166 1.77 -19.16 -0.25
C GLU A 166 1.44 -18.57 -1.62
N GLU A 167 0.17 -18.65 -2.03
CA GLU A 167 -0.30 -18.04 -3.27
C GLU A 167 -0.16 -16.52 -3.23
N VAL A 168 -0.50 -15.89 -2.10
CA VAL A 168 -0.32 -14.44 -1.90
C VAL A 168 1.15 -14.07 -2.05
N VAL A 169 2.08 -14.77 -1.39
CA VAL A 169 3.53 -14.52 -1.52
C VAL A 169 3.98 -14.61 -2.98
N ARG A 170 3.58 -15.70 -3.67
CA ARG A 170 3.99 -15.97 -5.06
C ARG A 170 3.42 -14.97 -6.07
N MET A 171 2.19 -14.52 -5.86
CA MET A 171 1.50 -13.61 -6.80
C MET A 171 1.78 -12.13 -6.53
N SER A 172 2.34 -11.81 -5.37
CA SER A 172 2.60 -10.43 -4.99
C SER A 172 3.96 -9.96 -5.51
N SER A 173 4.12 -8.65 -5.55
CA SER A 173 5.39 -7.96 -5.71
C SER A 173 5.69 -7.04 -4.53
N ASN A 174 4.72 -6.79 -3.65
CA ASN A 174 4.95 -6.25 -2.31
C ASN A 174 4.17 -7.05 -1.29
N LEU A 175 4.75 -7.20 -0.11
CA LEU A 175 4.10 -7.85 1.02
C LEU A 175 4.03 -6.87 2.20
N LEU A 176 2.85 -6.73 2.77
CA LEU A 176 2.56 -5.91 3.94
C LEU A 176 2.14 -6.83 5.07
N THR A 177 2.67 -6.62 6.27
CA THR A 177 2.13 -7.25 7.48
C THR A 177 1.26 -6.25 8.22
N LEU A 178 0.00 -6.62 8.46
CA LEU A 178 -0.91 -5.89 9.34
C LEU A 178 -0.86 -6.51 10.74
N LEU A 179 -0.53 -5.70 11.75
CA LEU A 179 -0.59 -6.13 13.15
C LEU A 179 -1.87 -5.64 13.80
N ASP A 180 -2.68 -6.59 14.26
CA ASP A 180 -3.83 -6.30 15.12
C ASP A 180 -3.37 -6.26 16.58
N LEU A 181 -3.48 -5.08 17.19
CA LEU A 181 -3.07 -4.85 18.56
C LEU A 181 -4.30 -4.86 19.48
N ALA A 182 -4.21 -5.57 20.60
CA ALA A 182 -5.24 -5.60 21.61
C ALA A 182 -5.55 -4.17 22.11
N GLY A 183 -6.81 -3.76 21.98
CA GLY A 183 -7.25 -2.39 22.33
C GLY A 183 -7.39 -2.11 23.82
N HIS A 184 -7.28 -3.13 24.67
CA HIS A 184 -7.44 -2.97 26.12
C HIS A 184 -6.11 -2.57 26.77
N SER A 185 -6.17 -1.55 27.65
CA SER A 185 -5.03 -1.04 28.43
C SER A 185 -4.21 -2.11 29.16
N LYS A 186 -4.83 -3.22 29.58
CA LYS A 186 -4.18 -4.34 30.27
C LYS A 186 -3.16 -5.06 29.39
N TYR A 187 -3.32 -5.04 28.06
CA TYR A 187 -2.48 -5.78 27.12
C TYR A 187 -1.47 -4.91 26.36
N GLN A 188 -1.56 -3.58 26.48
CA GLN A 188 -0.71 -2.62 25.74
C GLN A 188 0.80 -2.84 25.91
N ARG A 189 1.28 -3.20 27.12
CA ARG A 189 2.73 -3.47 27.34
C ARG A 189 3.20 -4.68 26.53
N THR A 190 2.43 -5.76 26.52
CA THR A 190 2.75 -6.99 25.78
C THR A 190 2.66 -6.76 24.28
N THR A 191 1.69 -5.95 23.85
CA THR A 191 1.43 -5.65 22.46
C THR A 191 2.51 -4.77 21.83
N LEU A 192 3.05 -3.79 22.57
CA LEU A 192 4.20 -2.98 22.11
C LEU A 192 5.50 -3.78 22.02
N ALA A 193 5.73 -4.74 22.93
CA ALA A 193 6.90 -5.62 22.87
C ALA A 193 6.89 -6.51 21.62
N GLY A 194 5.72 -6.88 21.10
CA GLY A 194 5.57 -7.70 19.89
C GLY A 194 5.74 -6.97 18.55
N ILE A 195 5.90 -5.64 18.57
CA ILE A 195 6.15 -4.81 17.37
C ILE A 195 7.64 -4.80 17.00
N GLY A 196 8.54 -5.06 17.96
CA GLY A 196 9.99 -5.04 17.76
C GLY A 196 10.63 -6.37 17.32
N LEU A 197 9.83 -7.40 17.05
CA LEU A 197 10.24 -8.73 16.58
C LEU A 197 9.76 -8.97 15.14
#